data_AF-A0A354VCS1-F1
#
_entry.id   AF-A0A354VCS1-F1
#
_cell.length_a   1.000
_cell.length_b   1.000
_cell.length_c   1.000
_cell.angle_alpha   90.00
_cell.angle_beta   90.00
_cell.angle_gamma   90.00
#
_symmetry.space_group_name_H-M   'P 1'
#
loop_
_entity.id
_entity.type
_entity.pdbx_description
1 polymer ?
#
loop_
_entity_poly.entity_id
_entity_poly.type
_entity_poly.pdbx_seq_one_letter_code
_entity_poly.pdbx_strand_id
1 'polypeptide(L)'
;MAKLAAADVIIVTWLARSMRDLVETLGTIDVRKDGLGFLGHVSRHHNAVRPPKLTAQQANEALSRRDAGEPMCDIASSYNVSYSTIARLTA
;
A
#
# COMPACT_ATOMS: atom_id res chain seq x y z
N MET A 1 -23.03 12.34 19.20
CA MET A 1 -21.83 11.50 19.42
C MET A 1 -21.44 11.63 20.88
N ALA A 2 -21.36 10.53 21.62
CA ALA A 2 -20.93 10.56 23.01
C ALA A 2 -19.45 10.94 23.06
N LYS A 3 -19.11 11.94 23.88
CA LYS A 3 -17.74 12.42 24.04
C LYS A 3 -17.15 11.76 25.27
N LEU A 4 -16.03 11.07 25.11
CA LEU A 4 -15.32 10.39 26.19
C LEU A 4 -14.29 11.34 26.80
N ALA A 5 -14.23 11.36 28.12
CA ALA A 5 -13.20 12.05 28.89
C ALA A 5 -11.98 11.14 29.12
N ALA A 6 -10.85 11.76 29.47
CA ALA A 6 -9.67 11.01 29.91
C ALA A 6 -10.03 10.19 31.17
N ALA A 7 -9.64 8.91 31.17
CA ALA A 7 -9.96 7.90 32.19
C ALA A 7 -11.36 7.24 32.10
N ASP A 8 -12.14 7.50 31.04
CA ASP A 8 -13.35 6.73 30.78
C ASP A 8 -13.03 5.30 30.32
N VAL A 9 -13.81 4.33 30.82
CA VAL A 9 -13.71 2.91 30.44
C VAL A 9 -14.85 2.56 29.50
N ILE A 10 -14.52 1.92 28.37
CA ILE A 10 -15.49 1.51 27.35
C ILE A 10 -15.51 -0.03 27.29
N ILE A 11 -16.71 -0.60 27.32
CA ILE A 11 -16.93 -2.03 27.08
C ILE A 11 -17.62 -2.16 25.72
N VAL A 12 -17.07 -2.98 24.84
CA VAL A 12 -17.60 -3.20 23.49
C VAL A 12 -17.71 -4.70 23.21
N THR A 13 -18.78 -5.11 22.54
CA THR A 13 -18.92 -6.50 22.05
C THR A 13 -18.08 -6.74 20.80
N TRP A 14 -18.03 -5.75 19.90
CA TRP A 14 -17.16 -5.72 18.72
C TRP A 14 -16.69 -4.28 18.49
N LEU A 15 -15.36 -4.07 18.42
CA LEU A 15 -14.76 -2.73 18.35
C LEU A 15 -14.61 -2.22 16.90
N ALA A 16 -14.36 -3.11 15.94
CA ALA A 16 -14.06 -2.75 14.56
C ALA A 16 -14.51 -3.81 13.57
N ARG A 17 -14.71 -3.41 12.31
CA ARG A 17 -15.13 -4.33 11.21
C ARG A 17 -13.95 -5.01 10.51
N SER A 18 -12.74 -4.53 10.73
CA SER A 18 -11.51 -5.09 10.15
C SER A 18 -10.30 -4.81 11.03
N MET A 19 -9.20 -5.55 10.81
CA MET A 19 -7.94 -5.33 11.54
C MET A 19 -7.37 -3.91 11.35
N ARG A 20 -7.54 -3.32 10.16
CA ARG A 20 -7.14 -1.93 9.87
C ARG A 20 -7.94 -0.95 10.73
N ASP A 21 -9.25 -1.07 10.68
CA ASP A 21 -10.21 -0.24 11.43
C ASP A 21 -9.99 -0.35 12.95
N LEU A 22 -9.63 -1.55 13.43
CA LEU A 22 -9.25 -1.80 14.82
C LEU A 22 -8.01 -1.01 15.21
N VAL A 23 -6.95 -1.10 14.41
CA VAL A 23 -5.68 -0.44 14.68
C VAL A 23 -5.81 1.09 14.64
N GLU A 24 -6.56 1.62 13.67
CA GLU A 24 -6.85 3.06 13.56
C GLU A 24 -7.66 3.56 14.77
N THR A 25 -8.69 2.82 15.19
CA THR A 25 -9.51 3.16 16.36
C THR A 25 -8.70 3.13 17.65
N LEU A 26 -7.87 2.10 17.86
CA LEU A 26 -7.02 2.03 19.05
C LEU A 26 -5.95 3.13 19.05
N GLY A 27 -5.37 3.46 17.89
CA GLY A 27 -4.38 4.54 17.77
C GLY A 27 -4.93 5.94 18.08
N THR A 28 -6.25 6.15 17.98
CA THR A 28 -6.88 7.43 18.40
C THR A 28 -7.25 7.46 19.89
N ILE A 29 -7.48 6.29 20.51
CA ILE A 29 -7.76 6.17 21.94
C ILE A 29 -6.47 6.16 22.77
N ASP A 30 -5.38 5.66 22.19
CA ASP A 30 -4.11 5.49 22.89
C ASP A 30 -3.31 6.80 22.99
N VAL A 31 -3.00 7.22 24.22
CA VAL A 31 -2.17 8.40 24.54
C VAL A 31 -0.75 7.98 24.97
N ARG A 32 -0.48 6.68 25.16
CA ARG A 32 0.85 6.17 25.54
C ARG A 32 1.47 5.40 24.39
N LYS A 33 2.51 5.99 23.81
CA LYS A 33 3.22 5.56 22.59
C LYS A 33 3.94 4.20 22.68
N ASP A 34 3.74 3.44 23.76
CA ASP A 34 4.65 2.39 24.21
C ASP A 34 3.92 1.17 24.84
N GLY A 35 2.58 1.12 24.81
CA GLY A 35 1.81 0.01 25.39
C GLY A 35 1.38 -1.12 24.44
N LEU A 36 1.34 -0.88 23.12
CA LEU A 36 0.91 -1.86 22.12
C LEU A 36 2.03 -2.15 21.14
N GLY A 37 3.01 -2.96 21.58
CA GLY A 37 4.21 -3.35 20.83
C GLY A 37 3.98 -4.07 19.48
N PHE A 38 2.75 -4.14 18.99
CA PHE A 38 2.40 -4.64 17.66
C PHE A 38 2.41 -3.55 16.57
N LEU A 39 2.22 -2.28 16.93
CA LEU A 39 1.99 -1.20 15.94
C LEU A 39 3.21 -0.89 15.05
N GLY A 40 4.42 -1.21 15.50
CA GLY A 40 5.65 -1.00 14.71
C GLY A 40 5.87 -2.05 13.60
N HIS A 41 5.16 -3.18 13.61
CA HIS A 41 5.44 -4.29 12.68
C HIS A 41 4.39 -4.43 11.56
N VAL A 42 3.13 -4.04 11.79
CA VAL A 42 2.02 -4.36 10.86
C VAL A 42 1.88 -3.37 9.70
N SER A 43 2.48 -2.17 9.78
CA SER A 43 2.34 -1.15 8.73
C SER A 43 3.04 -1.50 7.41
N ARG A 44 3.85 -2.57 7.36
CA ARG A 44 4.72 -2.84 6.21
C ARG A 44 4.11 -3.74 5.13
N HIS A 45 3.07 -4.53 5.46
CA HIS A 45 2.66 -5.66 4.62
C HIS A 45 1.18 -5.73 4.22
N HIS A 46 0.35 -4.78 4.63
CA HIS A 46 -1.01 -4.66 4.11
C HIS A 46 -1.03 -3.62 2.97
N ASN A 47 -0.54 -4.03 1.79
CA ASN A 47 -0.85 -3.30 0.56
C ASN A 47 -1.86 -4.14 -0.24
N ALA A 48 -3.08 -3.61 -0.38
CA ALA A 48 -4.17 -4.20 -1.16
C ALA A 48 -4.00 -4.01 -2.68
N VAL A 49 -2.82 -3.56 -3.12
CA VAL A 49 -2.56 -3.25 -4.53
C VAL A 49 -2.03 -4.49 -5.23
N ARG A 50 -2.57 -4.77 -6.43
CA ARG A 50 -2.04 -5.83 -7.30
C ARG A 50 -0.56 -5.57 -7.57
N PRO A 51 0.35 -6.53 -7.34
CA PRO A 51 1.75 -6.33 -7.64
C PRO A 51 1.95 -6.00 -9.14
N PRO A 52 2.89 -5.10 -9.47
CA PRO A 52 3.18 -4.74 -10.85
C PRO A 52 3.72 -5.95 -11.62
N LYS A 53 3.42 -6.01 -12.93
CA LYS A 53 3.87 -7.10 -13.83
C LYS A 53 5.37 -7.04 -14.16
N LEU A 54 5.95 -5.84 -14.09
CA LEU A 54 7.38 -5.61 -14.33
C LEU A 54 8.06 -5.37 -12.99
N THR A 55 9.29 -5.85 -12.86
CA THR A 55 10.16 -5.43 -11.76
C THR A 55 10.55 -3.96 -11.92
N ALA A 56 10.96 -3.30 -10.84
CA ALA A 56 11.40 -1.90 -10.90
C ALA A 56 12.54 -1.68 -11.90
N GLN A 57 13.49 -2.63 -11.96
CA GLN A 57 14.58 -2.61 -12.93
C GLN A 57 14.08 -2.72 -14.38
N GLN A 58 13.16 -3.64 -14.66
CA GLN A 58 12.58 -3.81 -16.00
C GLN A 58 11.78 -2.58 -16.43
N ALA A 59 11.09 -1.91 -15.50
CA ALA A 59 10.37 -0.67 -15.79
C ALA A 59 11.34 0.45 -16.21
N ASN A 60 12.45 0.63 -15.50
CA ASN A 60 13.48 1.63 -15.83
C ASN A 60 14.18 1.31 -17.16
N GLU A 61 14.45 0.04 -17.43
CA GLU A 61 15.03 -0.40 -18.70
C GLU A 61 14.05 -0.17 -19.86
N ALA A 62 12.77 -0.53 -19.69
CA ALA A 62 11.73 -0.28 -20.68
C ALA A 62 11.51 1.22 -20.95
N LEU A 63 11.60 2.07 -19.91
CA LEU A 63 11.57 3.52 -20.04
C LEU A 63 12.77 4.01 -20.87
N SER A 64 13.98 3.55 -20.55
CA SER A 64 15.20 3.92 -21.28
C SER A 64 15.12 3.53 -22.76
N ARG A 65 14.60 2.34 -23.07
CA ARG A 65 14.40 1.85 -24.45
C ARG A 65 13.34 2.66 -25.20
N ARG A 66 12.24 3.02 -24.51
CA ARG A 66 11.21 3.92 -25.07
C ARG A 66 11.81 5.29 -25.42
N ASP A 67 12.62 5.85 -24.53
CA ASP A 67 13.22 7.16 -24.73
C ASP A 67 14.33 7.15 -25.80
N ALA A 68 14.97 5.99 -26.02
CA ALA A 68 15.83 5.74 -27.18
C ALA A 68 15.06 5.61 -28.51
N GLY A 69 13.73 5.58 -28.48
CA GLY A 69 12.87 5.55 -29.65
C GLY A 69 12.49 4.15 -30.14
N GLU A 70 12.75 3.09 -29.37
CA GLU A 70 12.27 1.75 -29.72
C GLU A 70 10.72 1.70 -29.70
N PRO A 71 10.10 0.98 -30.65
CA PRO A 71 8.65 0.87 -30.70
C PRO A 71 8.15 0.07 -29.48
N MET A 72 7.16 0.64 -28.78
CA MET A 72 6.62 0.07 -27.54
C MET A 72 6.07 -1.36 -27.68
N CYS A 73 5.66 -1.78 -28.88
CA CYS A 73 5.21 -3.15 -29.15
C CYS A 73 6.35 -4.18 -29.02
N ASP A 74 7.56 -3.81 -29.43
CA ASP A 74 8.71 -4.70 -29.40
C ASP A 74 9.25 -4.81 -27.98
N ILE A 75 9.26 -3.68 -27.24
CA ILE A 75 9.57 -3.64 -25.81
C ILE A 75 8.55 -4.50 -25.03
N ALA A 76 7.25 -4.34 -25.31
CA ALA A 76 6.19 -5.10 -24.66
C ALA A 76 6.33 -6.61 -24.89
N SER A 77 6.65 -7.00 -26.12
CA SER A 77 6.88 -8.40 -26.50
C SER A 77 8.07 -9.01 -25.75
N SER A 78 9.15 -8.24 -25.53
CA SER A 78 10.33 -8.73 -24.80
C SER A 78 10.06 -9.09 -23.33
N TYR A 79 9.08 -8.44 -22.69
CA TYR A 79 8.67 -8.73 -21.31
C TYR A 79 7.36 -9.54 -21.22
N ASN A 80 6.82 -10.01 -22.35
CA ASN A 80 5.53 -10.69 -22.42
C ASN A 80 4.39 -9.90 -21.74
N VAL A 81 4.38 -8.58 -21.93
CA VAL A 81 3.35 -7.67 -21.43
C VAL A 81 2.58 -7.04 -22.59
N SER A 82 1.43 -6.44 -22.30
CA SER A 82 0.69 -5.69 -23.31
C SER A 82 1.37 -4.34 -23.60
N TYR A 83 1.22 -3.83 -24.81
CA TYR A 83 1.62 -2.46 -25.20
C TYR A 83 1.19 -1.41 -24.17
N SER A 84 -0.05 -1.51 -23.68
CA SER A 84 -0.61 -0.60 -22.66
C SER A 84 0.15 -0.60 -21.33
N THR A 85 0.92 -1.65 -21.03
CA THR A 85 1.76 -1.72 -19.83
C THR A 85 2.97 -0.79 -20.00
N ILE A 86 3.62 -0.81 -21.16
CA ILE A 86 4.75 0.06 -21.49
C ILE A 86 4.29 1.52 -21.62
N ALA A 87 3.14 1.75 -22.27
CA ALA A 87 2.59 3.10 -22.46
C ALA A 87 2.21 3.80 -21.14
N ARG A 88 1.85 3.05 -20.08
CA ARG A 88 1.49 3.58 -18.75
C ARG A 88 2.69 3.84 -17.85
N LEU A 89 3.92 3.48 -18.25
CA LEU A 89 5.11 3.78 -17.46
C LEU A 89 5.32 5.29 -17.43
N THR A 90 5.28 5.86 -16.22
CA THR A 90 5.62 7.25 -15.96
C THR A 90 7.13 7.38 -15.82
N ALA A 91 7.73 8.38 -16.47
CA ALA A 91 9.13 8.76 -16.25
C ALA A 91 9.31 9.45 -14.89
#